data_AF-A0A2E1GQQ6-F1
#
_entry.id   AF-A0A2E1GQQ6-F1
#
_cell.length_a   1.000
_cell.length_b   1.000
_cell.length_c   1.000
_cell.angle_alpha   90.00
_cell.angle_beta   90.00
_cell.angle_gamma   90.00
#
_symmetry.space_group_name_H-M   'P 1'
#
loop_
_entity.id
_entity.type
_entity.pdbx_description
1 polymer ?
#
loop_
_entity_poly.entity_id
_entity_poly.type
_entity_poly.pdbx_seq_one_letter_code
_entity_poly.pdbx_strand_id
1 'polypeptide(L)'
;MVIAVASSLALTHSSLKEKQKNNVRNEKMQNILATIGIYTSRESAEEIYTKHIVEELSLKIDGTNDQSVSTFNISLNKELKKPDSEQRYPLYVASVD
;
A
#
# COMPACT_ATOMS: atom_id res chain seq x y z
N MET A 1 -17.37 13.08 33.39
CA MET A 1 -16.46 11.91 33.33
C MET A 1 -16.29 11.37 31.91
N VAL A 2 -17.36 11.11 31.15
CA VAL A 2 -17.29 10.55 29.78
C VAL A 2 -16.49 11.43 28.80
N ILE A 3 -16.64 12.75 28.87
CA ILE A 3 -15.93 13.69 27.97
C ILE A 3 -14.40 13.62 28.17
N ALA A 4 -13.93 13.46 29.41
CA ALA A 4 -12.50 13.39 29.70
C ALA A 4 -11.85 12.12 29.12
N VAL A 5 -12.55 10.98 29.20
CA VAL A 5 -12.11 9.71 28.60
C VAL A 5 -12.17 9.76 27.08
N ALA A 6 -13.21 10.38 26.51
CA ALA A 6 -13.31 10.55 25.05
C ALA A 6 -12.17 11.42 24.50
N SER A 7 -11.83 12.52 25.18
CA SER A 7 -10.74 13.40 24.78
C SER A 7 -9.37 12.71 24.86
N SER A 8 -9.08 11.96 25.92
CA SER A 8 -7.80 11.24 26.04
C SER A 8 -7.66 10.11 25.00
N LEU A 9 -8.75 9.39 24.71
CA LEU A 9 -8.77 8.37 23.67
C LEU A 9 -8.63 8.97 22.26
N ALA A 10 -9.28 10.10 21.99
CA ALA A 10 -9.15 10.79 20.71
C ALA A 10 -7.71 11.26 20.43
N LEU A 11 -7.05 11.81 21.46
CA LEU A 11 -5.66 12.26 21.35
C LEU A 11 -4.68 11.11 21.11
N THR A 12 -4.81 10.01 21.86
CA THR A 12 -3.96 8.82 21.69
C THR A 12 -4.19 8.15 20.34
N HIS A 13 -5.45 8.03 19.90
CA HIS A 13 -5.78 7.50 18.56
C HIS A 13 -5.15 8.34 17.45
N SER A 14 -5.28 9.67 17.51
CA SER A 14 -4.73 10.55 16.47
C SER A 14 -3.21 10.42 16.33
N SER A 15 -2.47 10.40 17.46
CA SER A 15 -1.01 10.28 17.46
C SER A 15 -0.51 8.91 16.99
N LEU A 16 -1.16 7.81 17.39
CA LEU A 16 -0.76 6.45 17.01
C LEU A 16 -1.13 6.11 15.57
N LYS A 17 -2.22 6.69 15.05
CA LYS A 17 -2.76 6.38 13.72
C LYS A 17 -1.76 6.66 12.60
N GLU A 18 -0.97 7.72 12.71
CA GLU A 18 0.06 8.04 11.71
C GLU A 18 1.19 7.01 11.72
N LYS A 19 1.72 6.66 12.89
CA LYS A 19 2.76 5.63 13.03
C LYS A 19 2.29 4.26 12.51
N GLN A 20 1.05 3.89 12.80
CA GLN A 20 0.45 2.65 12.31
C GLN A 20 0.32 2.65 10.79
N LYS A 21 -0.12 3.76 10.19
CA LYS A 21 -0.22 3.88 8.72
C LYS A 21 1.14 3.72 8.05
N ASN A 22 2.18 4.35 8.60
CA ASN A 22 3.53 4.23 8.05
C ASN A 22 4.06 2.79 8.17
N ASN A 23 3.82 2.12 9.29
CA ASN A 23 4.20 0.72 9.46
C ASN A 23 3.51 -0.21 8.44
N VAL A 24 2.20 -0.03 8.21
CA VAL A 24 1.45 -0.82 7.21
C VAL A 24 1.94 -0.53 5.79
N ARG A 25 2.25 0.73 5.47
CA ARG A 25 2.84 1.12 4.18
C ARG A 25 4.19 0.43 3.95
N ASN A 26 5.08 0.50 4.93
CA ASN A 26 6.41 -0.09 4.81
C ASN A 26 6.37 -1.62 4.75
N GLU A 27 5.47 -2.25 5.50
CA GLU A 27 5.22 -3.69 5.40
C GLU A 27 4.69 -4.09 4.02
N LYS A 28 3.80 -3.29 3.41
CA LYS A 28 3.36 -3.53 2.04
C LYS A 28 4.52 -3.45 1.04
N MET A 29 5.38 -2.44 1.15
CA MET A 29 6.58 -2.31 0.31
C MET A 29 7.53 -3.49 0.48
N GLN A 30 7.79 -3.90 1.73
CA GLN A 30 8.59 -5.07 2.06
C GLN A 30 8.03 -6.33 1.42
N ASN A 31 6.71 -6.55 1.49
CA ASN A 31 6.06 -7.71 0.89
C ASN A 31 6.18 -7.70 -0.64
N ILE A 32 6.07 -6.55 -1.30
CA ILE A 32 6.26 -6.42 -2.75
C ILE A 32 7.72 -6.77 -3.12
N LEU A 33 8.70 -6.21 -2.41
CA LEU A 33 10.12 -6.53 -2.61
C LEU A 33 10.43 -8.02 -2.39
N ALA A 34 9.79 -8.64 -1.40
CA ALA A 34 9.98 -10.07 -1.14
C ALA A 34 9.50 -10.95 -2.31
N THR A 35 8.53 -10.50 -3.12
CA THR A 35 8.06 -11.25 -4.31
C THR A 35 9.12 -11.35 -5.42
N ILE A 36 10.06 -10.41 -5.46
CA ILE A 36 11.19 -10.38 -6.40
C ILE A 36 12.49 -10.85 -5.74
N GLY A 37 12.41 -11.46 -4.55
CA GLY A 37 13.56 -12.04 -3.83
C GLY A 37 14.39 -11.04 -3.01
N ILE A 38 13.94 -9.79 -2.86
CA ILE A 38 14.63 -8.77 -2.06
C ILE A 38 14.03 -8.75 -0.65
N TYR A 39 14.78 -9.24 0.33
CA TYR A 39 14.38 -9.23 1.73
C TYR A 39 15.02 -8.05 2.46
N THR A 40 14.19 -7.24 3.11
CA THR A 40 14.62 -6.01 3.78
C THR A 40 13.87 -5.79 5.09
N SER A 41 14.34 -4.86 5.94
CA SER A 41 13.65 -4.45 7.15
C SER A 41 12.54 -3.43 6.83
N ARG A 42 11.59 -3.23 7.76
CA ARG A 42 10.54 -2.22 7.59
C ARG A 42 11.10 -0.79 7.54
N GLU A 43 12.22 -0.51 8.19
CA GLU A 43 12.82 0.82 8.16
C GLU A 43 13.46 1.15 6.80
N SER A 44 14.02 0.14 6.12
CA SER A 44 14.73 0.30 4.84
C SER A 44 13.88 -0.05 3.62
N ALA A 45 12.65 -0.56 3.83
CA ALA A 45 11.74 -0.96 2.77
C ALA A 45 11.42 0.17 1.79
N GLU A 46 11.19 1.40 2.26
CA GLU A 46 10.80 2.51 1.39
C GLU A 46 11.94 2.95 0.44
N GLU A 47 13.17 3.01 0.95
CA GLU A 47 14.35 3.36 0.16
C GLU A 47 14.60 2.31 -0.94
N ILE A 48 14.61 1.04 -0.56
CA ILE A 48 14.87 -0.08 -1.49
C ILE A 48 13.72 -0.24 -2.47
N TYR A 49 12.47 -0.03 -2.04
CA TYR A 49 11.31 -0.04 -2.91
C TYR A 49 11.42 1.01 -4.02
N THR A 50 11.75 2.25 -3.64
CA THR A 50 11.91 3.35 -4.60
C THR A 50 13.06 3.10 -5.58
N LYS A 51 14.09 2.35 -5.15
CA LYS A 51 15.22 1.97 -6.00
C LYS A 51 14.87 0.90 -7.03
N HIS A 52 14.06 -0.09 -6.67
CA HIS A 52 13.81 -1.27 -7.50
C HIS A 52 12.47 -1.24 -8.24
N ILE A 53 11.44 -0.62 -7.69
CA ILE A 53 10.11 -0.55 -8.33
C ILE A 53 10.08 0.69 -9.22
N VAL A 54 10.19 0.48 -10.52
CA VAL A 54 10.31 1.55 -11.53
C VAL A 54 8.95 2.03 -12.04
N GLU A 55 7.94 1.17 -12.02
CA GLU A 55 6.60 1.51 -12.49
C GLU A 55 5.52 0.82 -11.66
N GLU A 56 4.42 1.55 -11.40
CA GLU A 56 3.23 1.01 -10.76
C GLU A 56 2.02 1.20 -11.67
N LEU A 57 1.42 0.09 -12.13
CA LEU A 57 0.32 0.08 -13.09
C LEU A 57 -0.97 -0.41 -12.43
N SER A 58 -2.07 0.31 -12.67
CA SER A 58 -3.42 -0.05 -12.22
C SER A 58 -4.21 -0.62 -13.38
N LEU A 59 -3.97 -1.88 -13.70
CA LEU A 59 -4.55 -2.50 -14.89
C LEU A 59 -6.05 -2.72 -14.75
N LYS A 60 -6.79 -2.49 -15.82
CA LYS A 60 -8.17 -2.96 -15.98
C LYS A 60 -8.17 -4.38 -16.55
N ILE A 61 -9.34 -4.99 -16.61
CA ILE A 61 -9.50 -6.33 -17.18
C ILE A 61 -9.11 -6.43 -18.67
N ASP A 62 -9.18 -5.32 -19.39
CA ASP A 62 -8.74 -5.23 -20.79
C ASP A 62 -7.22 -5.04 -20.97
N GLY A 63 -6.46 -4.98 -19.87
CA GLY A 63 -5.02 -4.76 -19.87
C GLY A 63 -4.61 -3.29 -20.02
N THR A 64 -5.55 -2.35 -20.13
CA THR A 64 -5.23 -0.91 -20.15
C THR A 64 -4.90 -0.40 -18.75
N ASN A 65 -3.97 0.54 -18.65
CA ASN A 65 -3.63 1.18 -17.39
C ASN A 65 -4.63 2.28 -17.03
N ASP A 66 -5.18 2.23 -15.82
CA ASP A 66 -6.01 3.29 -15.26
C ASP A 66 -5.15 4.27 -14.44
N GLN A 67 -4.81 5.42 -15.05
CA GLN A 67 -4.02 6.46 -14.39
C GLN A 67 -4.82 7.28 -13.35
N SER A 68 -6.14 7.09 -13.25
CA SER A 68 -6.97 7.84 -12.29
C SER A 68 -6.85 7.33 -10.85
N VAL A 69 -6.31 6.13 -10.66
CA VAL A 69 -6.20 5.48 -9.36
C VAL A 69 -4.73 5.21 -9.04
N SER A 70 -4.33 5.49 -7.81
CA SER A 70 -3.00 5.15 -7.32
C SER A 70 -2.91 3.64 -7.06
N THR A 71 -2.05 2.96 -7.83
CA THR A 71 -1.78 1.52 -7.75
C THR A 71 -1.46 1.06 -6.32
N PHE A 72 -0.57 1.78 -5.63
CA PHE A 72 -0.22 1.48 -4.25
C PHE A 72 -1.40 1.52 -3.27
N ASN A 73 -2.44 2.31 -3.53
CA ASN A 73 -3.60 2.39 -2.64
C ASN A 73 -4.67 1.34 -2.92
N ILE A 74 -4.53 0.56 -4.00
CA ILE A 74 -5.46 -0.51 -4.33
C ILE A 74 -5.36 -1.64 -3.30
N SER A 75 -6.53 -2.06 -2.83
CA SER A 75 -6.68 -3.21 -1.93
C SER A 75 -7.33 -4.35 -2.69
N LEU A 76 -6.54 -5.35 -3.08
CA LEU A 76 -7.00 -6.51 -3.86
C LEU A 76 -8.24 -7.18 -3.25
N ASN A 77 -8.29 -7.31 -1.92
CA ASN A 77 -9.43 -7.89 -1.21
C ASN A 77 -10.75 -7.11 -1.39
N LYS A 78 -10.69 -5.81 -1.67
CA LYS A 78 -11.85 -4.98 -2.00
C LYS A 78 -12.15 -5.04 -3.49
N GLU A 79 -11.13 -5.03 -4.34
CA GLU A 79 -11.29 -5.13 -5.80
C GLU A 79 -11.98 -6.43 -6.20
N LEU A 80 -11.58 -7.57 -5.63
CA LEU A 80 -12.18 -8.88 -5.93
C LEU A 80 -13.67 -9.01 -5.57
N LYS A 81 -14.24 -8.03 -4.85
CA LYS A 81 -15.67 -7.98 -4.52
C LYS A 81 -16.47 -7.12 -5.49
N LYS A 82 -15.81 -6.36 -6.37
CA LYS A 82 -16.45 -5.52 -7.37
C LYS A 82 -16.79 -6.33 -8.62
N PRO A 83 -17.73 -5.86 -9.46
CA PRO A 83 -17.91 -6.38 -10.81
C PRO A 83 -16.62 -6.27 -11.63
N ASP A 84 -16.38 -7.24 -12.51
CA ASP A 84 -15.14 -7.36 -13.31
C ASP A 84 -14.75 -6.07 -14.05
N SER A 85 -15.74 -5.33 -14.58
CA SER A 85 -15.53 -4.06 -15.28
C SER A 85 -14.97 -2.94 -14.40
N GLU A 86 -15.18 -3.03 -13.09
CA GLU A 86 -14.75 -2.04 -12.10
C GLU A 86 -13.48 -2.46 -11.35
N GLN A 87 -13.02 -3.70 -11.53
CA GLN A 87 -11.82 -4.19 -10.88
C GLN A 87 -10.58 -3.48 -11.41
N ARG A 88 -9.62 -3.28 -10.52
CA ARG A 88 -8.26 -2.84 -10.86
C ARG A 88 -7.24 -3.82 -10.31
N TYR A 89 -6.28 -4.19 -11.14
CA TYR A 89 -5.22 -5.13 -10.84
C TYR A 89 -3.91 -4.36 -10.71
N PRO A 90 -3.39 -4.18 -9.48
CA PRO A 90 -2.11 -3.54 -9.27
C PRO A 90 -0.98 -4.44 -9.78
N LEU A 91 -0.15 -3.88 -10.66
CA LEU A 91 1.06 -4.49 -11.19
C LEU A 91 2.26 -3.59 -10.86
N TYR A 92 3.34 -4.19 -10.40
CA TYR A 92 4.58 -3.49 -10.05
C TYR A 92 5.69 -4.00 -10.95
N VAL A 93 6.31 -3.09 -11.73
CA VAL A 93 7.45 -3.42 -12.58
C VAL A 93 8.71 -3.16 -11.77
N ALA A 94 9.50 -4.21 -11.58
CA ALA A 94 10.76 -4.14 -10.87
C ALA A 94 11.95 -4.20 -11.84
N SER A 95 12.96 -3.38 -11.57
CA SER A 95 14.28 -3.49 -12.19
C SER A 95 15.25 -4.11 -11.18
N VAL A 96 15.74 -5.28 -11.52
CA VAL A 96 16.74 -6.02 -10.74
C VAL A 96 17.88 -6.33 -11.69
N ASP A 97 19.00 -5.64 -11.50
CA ASP A 97 20.26 -5.94 -12.19
C ASP A 97 20.96 -7.16 -11.56
#